data_AF-A0A377XSQ1-F1
#
_entry.id   AF-A0A377XSQ1-F1
#
_cell.length_a   1.000
_cell.length_b   1.000
_cell.length_c   1.000
_cell.angle_alpha   90.00
_cell.angle_beta   90.00
_cell.angle_gamma   90.00
#
_symmetry.space_group_name_H-M   'P 1'
#
loop_
_entity.id
_entity.type
_entity.pdbx_description
1 polymer ?
#
loop_
_entity_poly.entity_id
_entity_poly.type
_entity_poly.pdbx_seq_one_letter_code
_entity_poly.pdbx_strand_id
1 'polypeptide(L)'
;MQKIAERKVKRRRVYKSIITSSCILKDRELIAGEHLPIIPVYGEWGFAGDKEVYEGVVRLTKDGQRLRNMIMSFNADIVARTPKKKPFFWPEQIAGYEYMYSGQDDFPYYLLNRTDENGGDIPPQPLGYMDNPEVPQANAYMLEAATNAVKEVATLGVDTEAAGGNVAFDTVNQLNMRADLETYVFQDNLATAMRRDGEVYAAMVNDLYDVSRTVLMTLPDGSEKDVQLLTQVVDYQTGEVVTLNDIRGRYETYTDTGPSFQSMKSQNRAEILDLLGKVPQGTPEFQMLLLQYFTLLDGKGVEIMREYANKQLVLMGLKQPESEEELQALMQAQQQQGQPDAAMIQAQGVLLQGQADLQRAQNDQAKIQVEAFKAQTDAQVSAARVVEILASADSTKKQDVIAALKLLGDFQTKQGDSARADAELVLKGQDQIHSRRMDLTNLLRQANQPSGGAAEIPQ
;
A
#
# COMPACT_ATOMS: atom_id res chain seq x y z
N MET A 1 33.47 25.90 -36.73
CA MET A 1 32.34 26.48 -35.97
C MET A 1 32.13 27.93 -36.36
N GLN A 2 31.14 28.21 -37.20
CA GLN A 2 30.72 29.59 -37.51
C GLN A 2 29.72 30.01 -36.42
N LYS A 3 29.97 31.11 -35.71
CA LYS A 3 29.10 31.60 -34.63
C LYS A 3 27.78 32.10 -35.25
N ILE A 4 26.66 31.43 -34.99
CA ILE A 4 25.36 31.70 -35.65
C ILE A 4 24.59 32.84 -34.95
N ALA A 5 24.64 32.94 -33.61
CA ALA A 5 24.05 34.04 -32.85
C ALA A 5 24.60 34.11 -31.41
N GLU A 6 24.55 35.29 -30.80
CA GLU A 6 24.82 35.47 -29.36
C GLU A 6 23.54 35.88 -28.63
N ARG A 7 23.21 35.20 -27.54
CA ARG A 7 22.09 35.54 -26.65
C ARG A 7 22.62 35.95 -25.28
N LYS A 8 22.23 37.13 -24.80
CA LYS A 8 22.50 37.54 -23.42
C LYS A 8 21.61 36.73 -22.46
N VAL A 9 22.24 36.03 -21.52
CA VAL A 9 21.56 35.26 -20.47
C VAL A 9 21.86 35.91 -19.13
N LYS A 10 20.83 36.15 -18.31
CA LYS A 10 20.99 36.66 -16.96
C LYS A 10 21.40 35.52 -16.03
N ARG A 11 22.59 35.62 -15.43
CA ARG A 11 23.15 34.66 -14.47
C ARG A 11 23.42 35.36 -13.14
N ARG A 12 23.05 34.75 -12.02
CA ARG A 12 23.39 35.26 -10.68
C ARG A 12 24.68 34.57 -10.22
N ARG A 13 25.55 35.30 -9.52
CA ARG A 13 26.77 34.76 -8.92
C ARG A 13 26.83 35.14 -7.45
N VAL A 14 27.27 34.19 -6.64
CA VAL A 14 27.42 34.36 -5.20
C VAL A 14 28.89 34.51 -4.88
N TYR A 15 29.19 35.45 -3.98
CA TYR A 15 30.54 35.74 -3.54
C TYR A 15 30.62 35.54 -2.03
N LYS A 16 31.68 34.89 -1.59
CA LYS A 16 32.01 34.69 -0.19
C LYS A 16 33.00 35.78 0.23
N SER A 17 32.61 36.60 1.18
CA SER A 17 33.56 37.47 1.89
C SER A 17 33.77 36.93 3.28
N ILE A 18 35.03 36.83 3.72
CA ILE A 18 35.38 36.46 5.08
C ILE A 18 35.56 37.77 5.86
N ILE A 19 34.64 38.01 6.79
CA ILE A 19 34.51 39.28 7.49
C ILE A 19 34.60 39.02 8.99
N THR A 20 35.37 39.87 9.68
CA THR A 20 35.37 40.01 11.14
C THR A 20 34.67 41.30 11.52
N SER A 21 34.32 41.47 12.80
CA SER A 21 33.65 42.69 13.28
C SER A 21 34.44 43.98 12.97
N SER A 22 35.78 43.91 12.94
CA SER A 22 36.65 45.07 12.72
C SER A 22 37.13 45.24 11.27
N CYS A 23 37.33 44.15 10.51
CA CYS A 23 37.81 44.23 9.13
C CYS A 23 37.35 43.08 8.23
N ILE A 24 37.35 43.33 6.92
CA ILE A 24 37.15 42.30 5.89
C ILE A 24 38.51 41.66 5.61
N LEU A 25 38.65 40.37 5.91
CA LEU A 25 39.89 39.62 5.70
C LEU A 25 40.07 39.24 4.23
N LYS A 26 38.98 38.78 3.61
CA LYS A 26 38.94 38.41 2.20
C LYS A 26 37.65 38.92 1.60
N ASP A 27 37.78 39.74 0.57
CA ASP A 27 36.61 40.31 -0.10
C ASP A 27 36.32 39.58 -1.41
N ARG A 28 35.05 39.23 -1.61
CA ARG A 28 34.47 38.72 -2.86
C ARG A 28 35.21 37.53 -3.48
N GLU A 29 35.51 36.50 -2.69
CA GLU A 29 35.93 35.21 -3.26
C GLU A 29 34.76 34.59 -4.02
N LEU A 30 34.95 34.28 -5.30
CA LEU A 30 33.92 33.61 -6.11
C LEU A 30 33.71 32.18 -5.58
N ILE A 31 32.47 31.84 -5.27
CA ILE A 31 32.07 30.47 -4.94
C ILE A 31 31.49 29.79 -6.18
N ALA A 32 31.64 28.46 -6.26
CA ALA A 32 31.01 27.65 -7.29
C ALA A 32 29.48 27.68 -7.14
N GLY A 33 28.74 27.71 -8.24
CA GLY A 33 27.29 27.74 -8.24
C GLY A 33 26.68 29.15 -8.13
N GLU A 34 25.36 29.19 -8.31
CA GLU A 34 24.58 30.44 -8.39
C GLU A 34 23.82 30.77 -7.10
N HIS A 35 23.83 29.85 -6.14
CA HIS A 35 23.04 29.89 -4.92
C HIS A 35 23.94 29.85 -3.68
N LEU A 36 23.39 30.27 -2.52
CA LEU A 36 24.11 30.20 -1.25
C LEU A 36 24.24 28.73 -0.81
N PRO A 37 25.46 28.23 -0.49
CA PRO A 37 25.70 26.85 -0.05
C PRO A 37 25.19 26.51 1.35
N ILE A 38 24.47 27.43 2.00
CA ILE A 38 24.03 27.26 3.38
C ILE A 38 22.51 27.24 3.33
N ILE A 39 21.96 26.05 3.49
CA ILE A 39 20.52 25.86 3.56
C ILE A 39 20.14 25.72 5.04
N PRO A 40 19.42 26.70 5.62
CA PRO A 40 18.86 26.54 6.96
C PRO A 40 17.69 25.56 6.93
N VAL A 41 17.62 24.69 7.93
CA VAL A 41 16.46 23.82 8.18
C VAL A 41 15.68 24.43 9.34
N TYR A 42 14.38 24.60 9.15
CA TYR A 42 13.48 25.14 10.16
C TYR A 42 12.55 24.07 10.71
N GLY A 43 12.11 24.28 11.95
CA GLY A 43 11.04 23.51 12.57
C GLY A 43 9.68 24.07 12.16
N GLU A 44 8.95 24.66 13.08
CA GLU A 44 7.84 25.54 12.73
C GLU A 44 8.39 26.89 12.30
N TRP A 45 7.89 27.40 11.17
CA TRP A 45 8.37 28.65 10.57
C TRP A 45 7.20 29.50 10.08
N GLY A 46 7.28 30.80 10.34
CA GLY A 46 6.32 31.76 9.85
C GLY A 46 6.74 33.19 10.10
N PHE A 47 5.87 34.12 9.71
CA PHE A 47 6.06 35.55 9.95
C PHE A 47 5.05 36.04 10.98
N ALA A 48 5.56 36.63 12.06
CA ALA A 48 4.76 37.40 13.01
C ALA A 48 4.90 38.89 12.68
N GLY A 49 4.02 39.38 11.80
CA GLY A 49 4.17 40.70 11.18
C GLY A 49 5.38 40.71 10.25
N ASP A 50 6.34 41.61 10.48
CA ASP A 50 7.56 41.74 9.68
C ASP A 50 8.74 40.91 10.21
N LYS A 51 8.56 40.19 11.32
CA LYS A 51 9.61 39.39 11.94
C LYS A 51 9.43 37.91 11.62
N GLU A 52 10.48 37.32 11.08
CA GLU A 52 10.60 35.87 10.93
C GLU A 52 10.68 35.21 12.31
N VAL A 53 9.77 34.28 12.58
CA VAL A 53 9.72 33.50 13.80
C VAL A 53 9.82 32.03 13.42
N TYR A 54 10.74 31.34 14.06
CA TYR A 54 10.88 29.91 13.98
C TYR A 54 10.99 29.31 15.37
N GLU A 55 10.39 28.15 15.58
CA GLU A 55 10.41 27.46 16.85
C GLU A 55 10.45 25.93 16.69
N GLY A 56 10.88 25.28 17.76
CA GLY A 56 10.76 23.83 17.90
C GLY A 56 9.76 23.52 19.01
N VAL A 57 9.27 22.28 19.01
CA VAL A 57 8.28 21.75 19.98
C VAL A 57 8.56 22.15 21.44
N VAL A 58 9.83 22.12 21.85
CA VAL A 58 10.22 22.33 23.25
C VAL A 58 10.12 23.80 23.69
N ARG A 59 9.79 24.74 22.81
CA ARG A 59 9.81 26.18 23.15
C ARG A 59 8.79 26.50 24.24
N LEU A 60 7.56 26.02 24.08
CA LEU A 60 6.44 26.29 24.97
C LEU A 60 6.47 25.39 26.23
N THR A 61 7.00 24.17 26.12
CA THR A 61 7.10 23.23 27.25
C THR A 61 8.06 23.69 28.36
N LYS A 62 9.00 24.60 28.05
CA LYS A 62 9.96 25.16 29.03
C LYS A 62 9.29 25.79 30.23
N ASP A 63 8.11 26.38 30.07
CA ASP A 63 7.45 27.11 31.16
C ASP A 63 6.93 26.14 32.23
N GLY A 64 6.13 25.15 31.83
CA GLY A 64 5.66 24.09 32.74
C GLY A 64 6.82 23.31 33.38
N GLN A 65 7.91 23.09 32.64
CA GLN A 65 9.10 22.43 33.19
C GLN A 65 9.81 23.26 34.25
N ARG A 66 9.87 24.60 34.10
CA ARG A 66 10.42 25.49 35.15
C ARG A 66 9.56 25.46 36.41
N LEU A 67 8.25 25.48 36.25
CA LEU A 67 7.31 25.39 37.37
C LEU A 67 7.46 24.07 38.13
N ARG A 68 7.58 22.96 37.40
CA ARG A 68 7.85 21.63 37.97
C ARG A 68 9.14 21.59 38.77
N ASN A 69 10.23 22.13 38.21
CA ASN A 69 11.52 22.21 38.89
C ASN A 69 11.43 23.02 40.19
N MET A 70 10.72 24.15 40.16
CA MET A 70 10.52 25.00 41.35
C MET A 70 9.78 24.26 42.46
N ILE A 71 8.68 23.55 42.14
CA ILE A 71 7.89 22.82 43.14
C ILE A 71 8.70 21.67 43.75
N MET A 72 9.50 20.96 42.92
CA MET A 72 10.39 19.92 43.43
C MET A 72 11.43 20.48 44.40
N SER A 73 12.05 21.62 44.08
CA SER A 73 12.98 22.30 44.99
C SER A 73 12.29 22.77 46.27
N PHE A 74 11.09 23.32 46.18
CA PHE A 74 10.33 23.77 47.35
C PHE A 74 9.94 22.60 48.27
N ASN A 75 9.49 21.48 47.70
CA ASN A 75 9.19 20.28 48.47
C ASN A 75 10.45 19.69 49.12
N ALA A 76 11.61 19.78 48.48
CA ALA A 76 12.88 19.38 49.08
C ALA A 76 13.22 20.23 50.31
N ASP A 77 13.01 21.56 50.26
CA ASP A 77 13.21 22.45 51.41
C ASP A 77 12.27 22.14 52.57
N ILE A 78 10.97 21.89 52.29
CA ILE A 78 9.99 21.48 53.30
C ILE A 78 10.47 20.23 54.05
N VAL A 79 10.92 19.22 53.32
CA VAL A 79 11.33 17.92 53.87
C VAL A 79 12.65 18.04 54.65
N ALA A 80 13.59 18.87 54.18
CA ALA A 80 14.92 18.99 54.74
C ALA A 80 15.01 19.93 55.95
N ARG A 81 14.34 21.09 55.92
CA ARG A 81 14.53 22.16 56.91
C ARG A 81 13.51 22.14 58.04
N THR A 82 12.41 21.42 57.90
CA THR A 82 11.36 21.44 58.93
C THR A 82 11.68 20.44 60.05
N PRO A 83 11.62 20.86 61.34
CA PRO A 83 11.73 19.94 62.46
C PRO A 83 10.69 18.82 62.37
N LYS A 84 11.07 17.61 62.76
CA LYS A 84 10.13 16.49 62.85
C LYS A 84 9.18 16.70 64.03
N LYS A 85 8.00 16.07 63.96
CA LYS A 85 7.03 16.08 65.06
C LYS A 85 7.67 15.65 66.38
N LYS A 86 7.77 16.60 67.31
CA LYS A 86 8.21 16.40 68.69
C LYS A 86 7.16 16.98 69.63
N PRO A 87 6.95 16.38 70.81
CA PRO A 87 6.07 16.96 71.83
C PRO A 87 6.64 18.28 72.36
N PHE A 88 5.76 19.21 72.69
CA PHE A 88 6.09 20.43 73.43
C PHE A 88 6.00 20.17 74.92
N PHE A 89 7.11 20.38 75.63
CA PHE A 89 7.22 20.34 77.08
C PHE A 89 7.71 21.67 77.61
N TRP A 90 7.32 22.02 78.83
CA TRP A 90 8.02 23.04 79.59
C TRP A 90 9.31 22.46 80.20
N PRO A 91 10.37 23.27 80.36
CA PRO A 91 11.61 22.81 80.97
C PRO A 91 11.41 22.16 82.35
N GLU A 92 10.52 22.72 83.17
CA GLU A 92 10.19 22.22 84.51
C GLU A 92 9.54 20.82 84.49
N GLN A 93 8.80 20.48 83.42
CA GLN A 93 8.14 19.18 83.26
C GLN A 93 9.12 18.03 83.04
N ILE A 94 10.30 18.30 82.47
CA ILE A 94 11.26 17.26 82.03
C ILE A 94 12.55 17.25 82.87
N ALA A 95 12.73 18.25 83.73
CA ALA A 95 13.91 18.38 84.57
C ALA A 95 14.18 17.09 85.39
N GLY A 96 15.36 16.51 85.22
CA GLY A 96 15.76 15.25 85.88
C GLY A 96 15.44 13.96 85.11
N TYR A 97 14.58 14.02 84.08
CA TYR A 97 14.20 12.87 83.24
C TYR A 97 14.64 12.99 81.77
N GLU A 98 15.47 13.99 81.43
CA GLU A 98 15.97 14.24 80.06
C GLU A 98 16.64 13.03 79.40
N TYR A 99 17.31 12.20 80.20
CA TYR A 99 17.99 10.98 79.71
C TYR A 99 17.01 9.99 79.06
N MET A 100 15.75 9.96 79.52
CA MET A 100 14.72 9.10 78.94
C MET A 100 14.32 9.57 77.53
N TYR A 101 14.42 10.87 77.26
CA TYR A 101 14.03 11.48 75.98
C TYR A 101 15.20 11.64 74.99
N SER A 102 16.37 11.06 75.31
CA SER A 102 17.58 11.11 74.48
C SER A 102 17.48 10.28 73.19
N GLY A 103 16.55 9.31 73.14
CA GLY A 103 16.34 8.42 71.98
C GLY A 103 17.42 7.35 71.78
N GLN A 104 18.30 7.15 72.77
CA GLN A 104 19.36 6.13 72.74
C GLN A 104 18.93 4.79 73.32
N ASP A 105 18.01 4.79 74.29
CA ASP A 105 17.55 3.60 75.00
C ASP A 105 16.01 3.49 74.93
N ASP A 106 15.50 2.26 74.71
CA ASP A 106 14.07 1.96 74.71
C ASP A 106 13.57 1.74 76.15
N PHE A 107 13.05 2.79 76.78
CA PHE A 107 12.41 2.70 78.09
C PHE A 107 10.94 2.25 77.98
N PRO A 108 10.45 1.37 78.86
CA PRO A 108 9.04 0.91 78.83
C PRO A 108 8.00 2.00 79.15
N TYR A 109 8.41 3.11 79.74
CA TYR A 109 7.57 4.25 80.10
C TYR A 109 8.40 5.53 80.15
N TYR A 110 7.74 6.69 80.08
CA TYR A 110 8.36 7.99 80.25
C TYR A 110 7.81 8.69 81.49
N LEU A 111 8.67 9.42 82.20
CA LEU A 111 8.31 10.18 83.39
C LEU A 111 8.26 11.68 83.08
N LEU A 112 7.39 12.38 83.81
CA LEU A 112 7.24 13.84 83.80
C LEU A 112 7.06 14.32 85.25
N ASN A 113 7.60 15.50 85.55
CA ASN A 113 7.39 16.13 86.83
C ASN A 113 5.95 16.62 86.97
N ARG A 114 5.36 16.33 88.13
CA ARG A 114 4.00 16.72 88.48
C ARG A 114 3.92 18.10 89.13
N THR A 115 4.97 18.53 89.82
CA THR A 115 4.97 19.77 90.62
C THR A 115 6.22 20.59 90.37
N ASP A 116 6.07 21.91 90.37
CA ASP A 116 7.18 22.88 90.32
C ASP A 116 7.87 23.04 91.70
N GLU A 117 9.03 23.70 91.76
CA GLU A 117 9.80 24.03 92.97
C GLU A 117 8.96 24.79 94.02
N ASN A 118 7.93 25.53 93.58
CA ASN A 118 6.98 26.24 94.45
C ASN A 118 5.73 25.41 94.84
N GLY A 119 5.68 24.12 94.49
CA GLY A 119 4.57 23.21 94.81
C GLY A 119 3.31 23.43 93.98
N GLY A 120 3.38 24.19 92.88
CA GLY A 120 2.30 24.32 91.91
C GLY A 120 2.17 23.06 91.04
N ASP A 121 0.94 22.58 90.82
CA ASP A 121 0.68 21.41 89.96
C ASP A 121 0.91 21.80 88.48
N ILE A 122 1.78 21.05 87.80
CA ILE A 122 2.07 21.20 86.37
C ILE A 122 1.20 20.20 85.59
N PRO A 123 0.63 20.57 84.43
CA PRO A 123 -0.18 19.64 83.64
C PRO A 123 0.58 18.35 83.29
N PRO A 124 0.02 17.16 83.51
CA PRO A 124 0.69 15.88 83.27
C PRO A 124 0.69 15.44 81.80
N GLN A 125 0.23 16.30 80.89
CA GLN A 125 0.18 16.03 79.45
C GLN A 125 1.08 17.01 78.68
N PRO A 126 1.74 16.56 77.59
CA PRO A 126 2.41 17.47 76.67
C PRO A 126 1.44 18.55 76.20
N LEU A 127 1.89 19.80 76.11
CA LEU A 127 1.03 20.93 75.70
C LEU A 127 0.51 20.76 74.26
N GLY A 128 1.22 20.00 73.45
CA GLY A 128 0.89 19.70 72.06
C GLY A 128 2.04 19.00 71.37
N TYR A 129 1.88 18.74 70.08
CA TYR A 129 2.96 18.25 69.23
C TYR A 129 3.21 19.28 68.14
N MET A 130 4.46 19.38 67.70
CA MET A 130 4.76 20.11 66.47
C MET A 130 4.15 19.34 65.29
N ASP A 131 3.37 20.02 64.45
CA ASP A 131 2.79 19.38 63.28
C ASP A 131 3.88 18.97 62.29
N ASN A 132 3.67 17.83 61.63
CA ASN A 132 4.59 17.40 60.59
C ASN A 132 4.50 18.36 59.40
N PRO A 133 5.62 18.60 58.70
CA PRO A 133 5.56 19.23 57.38
C PRO A 133 4.74 18.35 56.44
N GLU A 134 3.55 18.82 56.08
CA GLU A 134 2.79 18.27 54.99
C GLU A 134 3.05 19.10 53.73
N VAL A 135 3.19 18.44 52.58
CA VAL A 135 3.27 19.18 51.32
C VAL A 135 1.92 19.88 51.13
N PRO A 136 1.88 21.21 50.98
CA PRO A 136 0.63 21.92 50.80
C PRO A 136 -0.15 21.37 49.60
N GLN A 137 -1.46 21.17 49.75
CA GLN A 137 -2.32 20.67 48.66
C GLN A 137 -2.24 21.54 47.40
N ALA A 138 -2.01 22.85 47.56
CA ALA A 138 -1.78 23.78 46.46
C ALA A 138 -0.56 23.42 45.61
N ASN A 139 0.53 22.93 46.24
CA ASN A 139 1.73 22.50 45.52
C ASN A 139 1.51 21.20 44.77
N ALA A 140 0.74 20.27 45.35
CA ALA A 140 0.37 19.03 44.68
C ALA A 140 -0.49 19.31 43.43
N TYR A 141 -1.49 20.18 43.55
CA TYR A 141 -2.31 20.62 42.43
C TYR A 141 -1.49 21.34 41.35
N MET A 142 -0.62 22.28 41.75
CA MET A 142 0.23 23.00 40.79
C MET A 142 1.25 22.08 40.11
N LEU A 143 1.73 21.04 40.78
CA LEU A 143 2.61 20.05 40.17
C LEU A 143 1.86 19.25 39.10
N GLU A 144 0.63 18.83 39.39
CA GLU A 144 -0.23 18.13 38.44
C GLU A 144 -0.56 19.03 37.24
N ALA A 145 -0.99 20.27 37.49
CA ALA A 145 -1.26 21.26 36.45
C ALA A 145 0.00 21.55 35.60
N ALA A 146 1.18 21.68 36.21
CA ALA A 146 2.44 21.85 35.49
C ALA A 146 2.77 20.63 34.63
N THR A 147 2.55 19.41 35.14
CA THR A 147 2.77 18.20 34.32
C THR A 147 1.79 18.09 33.17
N ASN A 148 0.54 18.49 33.36
CA ASN A 148 -0.47 18.49 32.30
C ASN A 148 -0.16 19.54 31.24
N ALA A 149 0.23 20.76 31.63
CA ALA A 149 0.65 21.80 30.70
C ALA A 149 1.88 21.39 29.88
N VAL A 150 2.84 20.66 30.48
CA VAL A 150 3.96 20.09 29.72
C VAL A 150 3.48 19.00 28.78
N LYS A 151 2.59 18.10 29.22
CA LYS A 151 2.06 17.03 28.37
C LYS A 151 1.31 17.60 27.18
N GLU A 152 0.30 18.44 27.39
CA GLU A 152 -0.52 19.03 26.32
C GLU A 152 0.29 19.68 25.20
N VAL A 153 1.43 20.28 25.54
CA VAL A 153 2.31 20.97 24.59
C VAL A 153 3.43 20.06 24.05
N ALA A 154 3.83 19.03 24.81
CA ALA A 154 4.86 18.08 24.41
C ALA A 154 4.33 16.93 23.56
N THR A 155 3.07 16.54 23.74
CA THR A 155 2.37 15.63 22.84
C THR A 155 1.92 16.40 21.61
N LEU A 156 2.74 16.37 20.56
CA LEU A 156 2.23 16.50 19.20
C LEU A 156 1.50 15.20 18.89
N GLY A 157 0.19 15.17 19.09
CA GLY A 157 -0.65 14.03 18.76
C GLY A 157 -1.47 13.43 19.90
N VAL A 158 -2.63 12.92 19.52
CA VAL A 158 -3.68 12.35 20.36
C VAL A 158 -3.19 11.14 21.14
N ASP A 159 -3.56 11.08 22.43
CA ASP A 159 -3.35 9.96 23.34
C ASP A 159 -3.83 8.65 22.70
N THR A 160 -2.91 7.79 22.30
CA THR A 160 -3.23 6.42 21.83
C THR A 160 -3.87 5.59 22.93
N GLU A 161 -3.76 5.99 24.20
CA GLU A 161 -4.47 5.41 25.34
C GLU A 161 -5.97 5.76 25.39
N ALA A 162 -6.43 6.82 24.73
CA ALA A 162 -7.86 7.13 24.63
C ALA A 162 -8.60 6.24 23.61
N ALA A 163 -7.86 5.57 22.72
CA ALA A 163 -8.36 4.51 21.86
C ALA A 163 -8.38 3.20 22.66
N GLY A 164 -9.32 3.09 23.62
CA GLY A 164 -9.54 1.87 24.38
C GLY A 164 -9.59 0.64 23.46
N GLY A 165 -9.00 -0.47 23.90
CA GLY A 165 -8.56 -1.62 23.08
C GLY A 165 -9.56 -2.39 22.20
N ASN A 166 -10.69 -1.78 21.82
CA ASN A 166 -11.73 -2.31 20.93
C ASN A 166 -11.98 -1.44 19.67
N VAL A 167 -11.11 -0.47 19.36
CA VAL A 167 -11.29 0.36 18.14
C VAL A 167 -10.63 -0.33 16.93
N ALA A 168 -11.40 -0.46 15.85
CA ALA A 168 -10.97 -1.12 14.61
C ALA A 168 -9.63 -0.58 14.11
N PHE A 169 -8.79 -1.46 13.53
CA PHE A 169 -7.47 -1.11 12.97
C PHE A 169 -7.47 0.17 12.11
N ASP A 170 -8.58 0.44 11.41
CA ASP A 170 -8.77 1.62 10.58
C ASP A 170 -8.81 2.94 11.37
N THR A 171 -9.41 2.93 12.57
CA THR A 171 -9.45 4.11 13.45
C THR A 171 -8.11 4.38 14.12
N VAL A 172 -7.34 3.34 14.44
CA VAL A 172 -5.95 3.48 14.93
C VAL A 172 -5.05 4.02 13.82
N ASN A 173 -5.23 3.56 12.58
CA ASN A 173 -4.48 4.08 11.44
C ASN A 173 -4.84 5.55 11.14
N GLN A 174 -6.11 5.94 11.26
CA GLN A 174 -6.53 7.35 11.13
C GLN A 174 -6.01 8.24 12.28
N LEU A 175 -5.90 7.72 13.50
CA LEU A 175 -5.29 8.42 14.63
C LEU A 175 -3.78 8.59 14.43
N ASN A 176 -3.09 7.55 13.96
CA ASN A 176 -1.68 7.63 13.59
C ASN A 176 -1.44 8.62 12.46
N MET A 177 -2.30 8.65 11.42
CA MET A 177 -2.22 9.66 10.35
C MET A 177 -2.42 11.09 10.85
N ARG A 178 -3.23 11.31 11.89
CA ARG A 178 -3.38 12.64 12.52
C ARG A 178 -2.17 13.02 13.39
N ALA A 179 -1.59 12.07 14.11
CA ALA A 179 -0.34 12.31 14.85
C ALA A 179 0.84 12.61 13.88
N ASP A 180 0.88 11.92 12.75
CA ASP A 180 1.86 12.16 11.69
C ASP A 180 1.68 13.53 11.02
N LEU A 181 0.45 14.04 10.87
CA LEU A 181 0.17 15.38 10.30
C LEU A 181 0.80 16.54 11.10
N GLU A 182 1.00 16.41 12.40
CA GLU A 182 1.62 17.46 13.22
C GLU A 182 3.16 17.40 13.12
N THR A 183 3.74 16.19 13.06
CA THR A 183 5.18 16.01 12.78
C THR A 183 5.53 16.29 11.30
N TYR A 184 4.52 16.25 10.42
CA TYR A 184 4.66 16.48 8.98
C TYR A 184 5.25 17.85 8.67
N VAL A 185 4.94 18.91 9.43
CA VAL A 185 5.50 20.25 9.19
C VAL A 185 7.03 20.24 9.28
N PHE A 186 7.59 19.50 10.23
CA PHE A 186 9.04 19.34 10.36
C PHE A 186 9.63 18.53 9.21
N GLN A 187 8.94 17.48 8.77
CA GLN A 187 9.39 16.65 7.64
C GLN A 187 9.29 17.38 6.30
N ASP A 188 8.23 18.17 6.08
CA ASP A 188 8.03 18.96 4.85
C ASP A 188 9.01 20.13 4.76
N ASN A 189 9.28 20.81 5.88
CA ASN A 189 10.33 21.84 5.92
C ASN A 189 11.72 21.25 5.68
N LEU A 190 12.00 20.03 6.19
CA LEU A 190 13.21 19.29 5.86
C LEU A 190 13.23 18.91 4.38
N ALA A 191 12.12 18.41 3.82
CA ALA A 191 11.98 18.06 2.42
C ALA A 191 12.33 19.24 1.52
N THR A 192 11.76 20.40 1.84
CA THR A 192 11.96 21.66 1.12
C THR A 192 13.39 22.13 1.22
N ALA A 193 14.02 22.02 2.38
CA ALA A 193 15.44 22.29 2.55
C ALA A 193 16.32 21.34 1.71
N MET A 194 15.99 20.05 1.68
CA MET A 194 16.72 19.07 0.86
C MET A 194 16.53 19.30 -0.64
N ARG A 195 15.35 19.76 -1.10
CA ARG A 195 15.17 20.19 -2.52
C ARG A 195 16.16 21.29 -2.84
N ARG A 196 16.21 22.28 -1.96
CA ARG A 196 17.09 23.43 -2.12
C ARG A 196 18.56 23.03 -2.12
N ASP A 197 18.95 22.07 -1.28
CA ASP A 197 20.30 21.51 -1.26
C ASP A 197 20.63 20.80 -2.58
N GLY A 198 19.70 20.01 -3.11
CA GLY A 198 19.82 19.39 -4.44
C GLY A 198 20.04 20.41 -5.56
N GLU A 199 19.27 21.50 -5.58
CA GLU A 199 19.42 22.59 -6.56
C GLU A 199 20.79 23.30 -6.44
N VAL A 200 21.23 23.53 -5.21
CA VAL A 200 22.54 24.14 -4.92
C VAL A 200 23.66 23.22 -5.38
N TYR A 201 23.58 21.94 -5.06
CA TYR A 201 24.55 20.93 -5.47
C TYR A 201 24.63 20.82 -6.99
N ALA A 202 23.49 20.72 -7.68
CA ALA A 202 23.44 20.67 -9.14
C ALA A 202 24.10 21.91 -9.77
N ALA A 203 23.85 23.11 -9.21
CA ALA A 203 24.48 24.33 -9.69
C ALA A 203 26.01 24.35 -9.46
N MET A 204 26.50 23.78 -8.37
CA MET A 204 27.95 23.69 -8.08
C MET A 204 28.66 22.66 -8.94
N VAL A 205 28.03 21.51 -9.14
CA VAL A 205 28.52 20.43 -10.00
C VAL A 205 28.79 20.93 -11.41
N ASN A 206 27.90 21.75 -11.95
CA ASN A 206 28.05 22.34 -13.29
C ASN A 206 29.28 23.25 -13.45
N ASP A 207 29.74 23.88 -12.37
CA ASP A 207 30.92 24.76 -12.39
C ASP A 207 32.21 24.01 -12.03
N LEU A 208 32.14 22.90 -11.27
CA LEU A 208 33.31 22.20 -10.74
C LEU A 208 33.73 20.97 -11.55
N TYR A 209 32.79 20.21 -12.11
CA TYR A 209 33.11 18.98 -12.83
C TYR A 209 33.39 19.27 -14.31
N ASP A 210 34.65 19.11 -14.71
CA ASP A 210 35.14 19.34 -16.08
C ASP A 210 35.77 18.06 -16.72
N VAL A 211 35.69 16.92 -16.04
CA VAL A 211 36.35 15.67 -16.46
C VAL A 211 35.33 14.57 -16.72
N SER A 212 35.50 13.83 -17.82
CA SER A 212 34.71 12.65 -18.14
C SER A 212 34.88 11.57 -17.08
N ARG A 213 33.77 11.08 -16.54
CA ARG A 213 33.75 10.01 -15.53
C ARG A 213 32.61 9.04 -15.80
N THR A 214 32.85 7.77 -15.52
CA THR A 214 31.78 6.77 -15.44
C THR A 214 31.05 7.00 -14.13
N VAL A 215 29.76 7.32 -14.20
CA VAL A 215 28.90 7.41 -13.03
C VAL A 215 27.84 6.32 -13.15
N LEU A 216 27.68 5.59 -12.06
CA LEU A 216 26.62 4.62 -11.90
C LEU A 216 25.31 5.40 -11.66
N MET A 217 24.41 5.38 -12.64
CA MET A 217 23.13 6.07 -12.61
C MET A 217 22.04 5.05 -12.28
N THR A 218 21.26 5.30 -11.23
CA THR A 218 20.07 4.50 -10.92
C THR A 218 18.92 4.99 -11.80
N LEU A 219 18.39 4.10 -12.63
CA LEU A 219 17.23 4.37 -13.48
C LEU A 219 15.95 4.42 -12.62
N PRO A 220 14.84 4.98 -13.14
CA PRO A 220 13.54 4.96 -12.45
C PRO A 220 13.04 3.56 -12.09
N ASP A 221 13.54 2.52 -12.75
CA ASP A 221 13.24 1.10 -12.50
C ASP A 221 14.08 0.50 -11.35
N GLY A 222 15.01 1.27 -10.76
CA GLY A 222 15.89 0.81 -9.69
C GLY A 222 17.08 -0.04 -10.16
N SER A 223 17.25 -0.23 -11.48
CA SER A 223 18.45 -0.81 -12.06
C SER A 223 19.59 0.22 -12.12
N GLU A 224 20.82 -0.25 -11.89
CA GLU A 224 22.02 0.57 -11.89
C GLU A 224 22.71 0.41 -13.25
N LYS A 225 22.93 1.53 -13.97
CA LYS A 225 23.63 1.53 -15.25
C LYS A 225 24.87 2.40 -15.17
N ASP A 226 26.01 1.85 -15.59
CA ASP A 226 27.22 2.63 -15.80
C ASP A 226 27.06 3.51 -17.04
N VAL A 227 26.95 4.81 -16.83
CA VAL A 227 26.87 5.80 -17.90
C VAL A 227 28.16 6.63 -17.89
N GLN A 228 28.86 6.64 -19.03
CA GLN A 228 29.98 7.57 -19.21
C GLN A 228 29.43 8.98 -19.49
N LEU A 229 29.76 9.92 -18.61
CA LEU A 229 29.40 11.34 -18.74
C LEU A 229 30.47 12.09 -19.54
N LEU A 230 30.06 13.10 -20.30
CA LEU A 230 30.94 14.00 -21.06
C LEU A 230 31.80 13.30 -22.15
N THR A 231 31.36 12.18 -22.69
CA THR A 231 32.04 11.53 -23.82
C THR A 231 31.73 12.26 -25.11
N GLN A 232 32.77 12.76 -25.77
CA GLN A 232 32.67 13.33 -27.11
C GLN A 232 32.62 12.18 -28.12
N VAL A 233 31.47 11.98 -28.76
CA VAL A 233 31.32 11.05 -29.86
C VAL A 233 31.09 11.85 -31.12
N VAL A 234 31.83 11.52 -32.18
CA VAL A 234 31.61 12.10 -33.50
C VAL A 234 30.38 11.43 -34.08
N ASP A 235 29.32 12.19 -34.31
CA ASP A 235 28.16 11.68 -35.04
C ASP A 235 28.55 11.52 -36.52
N TYR A 236 28.59 10.27 -36.97
CA TYR A 236 29.03 9.90 -38.32
C TYR A 236 28.10 10.42 -39.43
N GLN A 237 26.87 10.86 -39.10
CA GLN A 237 25.94 11.43 -40.09
C GLN A 237 26.05 12.95 -40.22
N THR A 238 26.33 13.66 -39.13
CA THR A 238 26.36 15.13 -39.09
C THR A 238 27.79 15.71 -39.10
N GLY A 239 28.81 14.89 -38.79
CA GLY A 239 30.20 15.32 -38.72
C GLY A 239 30.49 16.28 -37.56
N GLU A 240 29.52 16.50 -36.68
CA GLU A 240 29.67 17.32 -35.48
C GLU A 240 30.13 16.47 -34.30
N VAL A 241 31.06 17.02 -33.51
CA VAL A 241 31.47 16.42 -32.23
C VAL A 241 30.36 16.72 -31.23
N VAL A 242 29.51 15.74 -30.97
CA VAL A 242 28.42 15.87 -29.99
C VAL A 242 28.90 15.27 -28.66
N THR A 243 28.86 16.06 -27.60
CA THR A 243 29.05 15.56 -26.23
C THR A 243 27.80 14.80 -25.81
N LEU A 244 27.90 13.48 -25.64
CA LEU A 244 26.85 12.69 -25.03
C LEU A 244 26.81 12.98 -23.52
N ASN A 245 25.59 13.15 -23.00
CA ASN A 245 25.31 13.41 -21.58
C ASN A 245 26.07 14.61 -21.01
N ASP A 246 25.76 15.81 -21.52
CA ASP A 246 26.28 17.07 -20.98
C ASP A 246 25.63 17.38 -19.62
N ILE A 247 26.48 17.53 -18.60
CA ILE A 247 26.10 17.88 -17.22
C ILE A 247 25.57 19.33 -17.14
N ARG A 248 25.81 20.16 -18.17
CA ARG A 248 25.38 21.57 -18.18
C ARG A 248 23.86 21.78 -18.37
N GLY A 249 23.08 20.70 -18.37
CA GLY A 249 21.62 20.75 -18.34
C GLY A 249 21.10 21.42 -17.06
N ARG A 250 19.96 22.12 -17.17
CA ARG A 250 19.20 22.51 -15.98
C ARG A 250 18.45 21.27 -15.50
N TYR A 251 18.94 20.65 -14.43
CA TYR A 251 18.25 19.54 -13.80
C TYR A 251 17.18 20.07 -12.86
N GLU A 252 15.97 19.57 -13.04
CA GLU A 252 14.88 19.77 -12.09
C GLU A 252 15.07 18.74 -10.97
N THR A 253 15.40 19.21 -9.76
CA THR A 253 15.53 18.35 -8.59
C THR A 253 14.17 18.25 -7.91
N TYR A 254 13.59 17.06 -7.90
CA TYR A 254 12.46 16.76 -7.02
C TYR A 254 13.01 16.15 -5.72
N THR A 255 12.37 16.44 -4.59
CA THR A 255 12.50 15.54 -3.43
C THR A 255 11.19 14.84 -3.24
N ASP A 256 11.30 13.54 -3.00
CA ASP A 256 10.21 12.74 -2.51
C ASP A 256 10.48 12.46 -1.02
N THR A 257 9.50 12.75 -0.18
CA THR A 257 9.54 12.36 1.23
C THR A 257 8.65 11.15 1.41
N GLY A 258 9.24 9.98 1.22
CA GLY A 258 8.68 8.70 1.63
C GLY A 258 9.29 8.21 2.94
N PRO A 259 8.84 7.05 3.45
CA PRO A 259 9.55 6.32 4.51
C PRO A 259 11.03 6.21 4.15
N SER A 260 11.93 6.36 5.12
CA SER A 260 13.37 6.25 4.91
C SER A 260 13.74 4.84 4.46
N PHE A 261 13.65 4.60 3.16
CA PHE A 261 14.15 3.40 2.51
C PHE A 261 15.65 3.58 2.31
N GLN A 262 16.45 2.62 2.79
CA GLN A 262 17.92 2.69 2.62
C GLN A 262 18.36 2.58 1.15
N SER A 263 17.47 2.11 0.28
CA SER A 263 17.68 2.02 -1.17
C SER A 263 16.35 2.06 -1.94
N MET A 264 16.39 2.51 -3.20
CA MET A 264 15.25 2.40 -4.13
C MET A 264 14.71 0.97 -4.24
N LYS A 265 15.60 -0.04 -4.17
CA LYS A 265 15.19 -1.45 -4.12
C LYS A 265 14.28 -1.78 -2.94
N SER A 266 14.56 -1.20 -1.77
CA SER A 266 13.72 -1.41 -0.58
C SER A 266 12.37 -0.69 -0.66
N GLN A 267 12.30 0.47 -1.32
CA GLN A 267 11.04 1.17 -1.61
C GLN A 267 10.19 0.36 -2.58
N ASN A 268 10.73 0.01 -3.74
CA ASN A 268 10.02 -0.78 -4.76
C ASN A 268 9.51 -2.10 -4.18
N ARG A 269 10.28 -2.73 -3.28
CA ARG A 269 9.85 -3.95 -2.57
C ARG A 269 8.61 -3.72 -1.70
N ALA A 270 8.58 -2.62 -0.95
CA ALA A 270 7.45 -2.30 -0.08
C ALA A 270 6.19 -1.97 -0.89
N GLU A 271 6.33 -1.21 -1.98
CA GLU A 271 5.22 -0.89 -2.89
C GLU A 271 4.67 -2.16 -3.57
N ILE A 272 5.55 -3.05 -4.03
CA ILE A 272 5.16 -4.35 -4.59
C ILE A 272 4.44 -5.20 -3.55
N LEU A 273 4.88 -5.22 -2.28
CA LEU A 273 4.16 -5.94 -1.23
C LEU A 273 2.75 -5.40 -0.98
N ASP A 274 2.56 -4.08 -0.99
CA ASP A 274 1.24 -3.45 -0.88
C ASP A 274 0.35 -3.81 -2.08
N LEU A 275 0.91 -3.80 -3.29
CA LEU A 275 0.20 -4.23 -4.50
C LEU A 275 -0.16 -5.73 -4.48
N LEU A 276 0.73 -6.61 -3.99
CA LEU A 276 0.43 -8.05 -3.84
C LEU A 276 -0.78 -8.29 -2.92
N GLY A 277 -0.96 -7.45 -1.90
CA GLY A 277 -2.11 -7.56 -0.99
C GLY A 277 -3.44 -7.19 -1.64
N LYS A 278 -3.42 -6.40 -2.72
CA LYS A 278 -4.61 -5.88 -3.41
C LYS A 278 -4.98 -6.67 -4.67
N VAL A 279 -4.03 -7.39 -5.27
CA VAL A 279 -4.26 -8.19 -6.48
C VAL A 279 -4.77 -9.58 -6.12
N PRO A 280 -5.86 -10.08 -6.76
CA PRO A 280 -6.37 -11.43 -6.51
C PRO A 280 -5.36 -12.52 -6.88
N GLN A 281 -5.24 -13.55 -6.04
CA GLN A 281 -4.37 -14.69 -6.29
C GLN A 281 -4.85 -15.49 -7.51
N GLY A 282 -3.91 -15.90 -8.37
CA GLY A 282 -4.17 -16.68 -9.59
C GLY A 282 -4.32 -15.84 -10.86
N THR A 283 -4.29 -14.52 -10.78
CA THR A 283 -4.21 -13.64 -11.95
C THR A 283 -2.79 -13.64 -12.53
N PRO A 284 -2.61 -13.47 -13.86
CA PRO A 284 -1.30 -13.26 -14.47
C PRO A 284 -0.54 -12.09 -13.83
N GLU A 285 -1.26 -11.04 -13.44
CA GLU A 285 -0.73 -9.84 -12.76
C GLU A 285 -0.09 -10.17 -11.40
N PHE A 286 -0.72 -11.05 -10.60
CA PHE A 286 -0.15 -11.53 -9.34
C PHE A 286 1.19 -12.25 -9.57
N GLN A 287 1.26 -13.10 -10.60
CA GLN A 287 2.48 -13.80 -10.96
C GLN A 287 3.57 -12.82 -11.40
N MET A 288 3.24 -11.81 -12.23
CA MET A 288 4.23 -10.82 -12.68
C MET A 288 4.81 -10.03 -11.52
N LEU A 289 3.95 -9.61 -10.60
CA LEU A 289 4.32 -8.76 -9.49
C LEU A 289 5.16 -9.52 -8.45
N LEU A 290 4.88 -10.81 -8.28
CA LEU A 290 5.70 -11.73 -7.48
C LEU A 290 7.06 -12.02 -8.13
N LEU A 291 7.12 -12.16 -9.46
CA LEU A 291 8.40 -12.28 -10.17
C LEU A 291 9.24 -10.99 -10.01
N GLN A 292 8.62 -9.81 -10.15
CA GLN A 292 9.30 -8.54 -9.91
C GLN A 292 9.75 -8.37 -8.45
N TYR A 293 9.01 -8.90 -7.48
CA TYR A 293 9.45 -8.94 -6.09
C TYR A 293 10.75 -9.74 -5.91
N PHE A 294 10.88 -10.90 -6.58
CA PHE A 294 12.06 -11.74 -6.49
C PHE A 294 13.29 -11.16 -7.20
N THR A 295 13.12 -10.34 -8.24
CA THR A 295 14.26 -9.66 -8.88
C THR A 295 14.97 -8.68 -7.93
N LEU A 296 14.22 -8.11 -6.98
CA LEU A 296 14.68 -7.09 -6.03
C LEU A 296 15.21 -7.66 -4.69
N LEU A 297 15.16 -8.98 -4.48
CA LEU A 297 15.61 -9.64 -3.26
C LEU A 297 17.11 -9.91 -3.30
N ASP A 298 17.88 -9.35 -2.35
CA ASP A 298 19.33 -9.54 -2.20
C ASP A 298 19.68 -10.56 -1.10
N GLY A 299 20.34 -11.66 -1.47
CA GLY A 299 20.81 -12.69 -0.54
C GLY A 299 21.31 -13.96 -1.23
N LYS A 300 22.29 -14.65 -0.64
CA LYS A 300 22.89 -15.88 -1.20
C LYS A 300 21.89 -17.04 -1.42
N GLY A 301 20.76 -17.05 -0.72
CA GLY A 301 19.72 -18.08 -0.88
C GLY A 301 18.64 -17.74 -1.92
N VAL A 302 18.58 -16.49 -2.39
CA VAL A 302 17.53 -16.00 -3.32
C VAL A 302 18.06 -15.76 -4.73
N GLU A 303 19.34 -16.00 -4.97
CA GLU A 303 20.00 -15.83 -6.28
C GLU A 303 19.36 -16.71 -7.36
N ILE A 304 19.07 -17.97 -7.06
CA ILE A 304 18.38 -18.90 -7.98
C ILE A 304 16.97 -18.38 -8.32
N MET A 305 16.24 -17.87 -7.31
CA MET A 305 14.89 -17.33 -7.51
C MET A 305 14.92 -16.06 -8.35
N ARG A 306 15.97 -15.24 -8.18
CA ARG A 306 16.19 -14.02 -8.97
C ARG A 306 16.49 -14.34 -10.42
N GLU A 307 17.42 -15.26 -10.69
CA GLU A 307 17.76 -15.68 -12.04
C GLU A 307 16.56 -16.32 -12.74
N TYR A 308 15.79 -17.14 -12.02
CA TYR A 308 14.55 -17.71 -12.52
C TYR A 308 13.52 -16.61 -12.84
N ALA A 309 13.36 -15.62 -11.96
CA ALA A 309 12.43 -14.53 -12.17
C ALA A 309 12.82 -13.62 -13.35
N ASN A 310 14.10 -13.27 -13.49
CA ASN A 310 14.61 -12.55 -14.65
C ASN A 310 14.36 -13.33 -15.94
N LYS A 311 14.68 -14.63 -15.97
CA LYS A 311 14.43 -15.49 -17.14
C LYS A 311 12.95 -15.50 -17.52
N GLN A 312 12.04 -15.69 -16.57
CA GLN A 312 10.60 -15.70 -16.85
C GLN A 312 10.08 -14.34 -17.35
N LEU A 313 10.51 -13.22 -16.74
CA LEU A 313 10.10 -11.87 -17.17
C LEU A 313 10.62 -11.51 -18.57
N VAL A 314 11.83 -11.96 -18.89
CA VAL A 314 12.46 -11.80 -20.22
C VAL A 314 11.75 -12.67 -21.27
N LEU A 315 11.39 -13.92 -20.92
CA LEU A 315 10.61 -14.82 -21.79
C LEU A 315 9.22 -14.27 -22.10
N MET A 316 8.58 -13.64 -21.12
CA MET A 316 7.29 -12.97 -21.28
C MET A 316 7.40 -11.63 -22.05
N GLY A 317 8.62 -11.17 -22.36
CA GLY A 317 8.87 -9.94 -23.12
C GLY A 317 8.61 -8.64 -22.35
N LEU A 318 8.44 -8.71 -21.03
CA LEU A 318 8.12 -7.55 -20.18
C LEU A 318 9.37 -6.82 -19.69
N LYS A 319 10.50 -7.53 -19.62
CA LYS A 319 11.82 -7.00 -19.29
C LYS A 319 12.74 -7.15 -20.50
N GLN A 320 13.45 -6.08 -20.86
CA GLN A 320 14.47 -6.14 -21.91
C GLN A 320 15.71 -6.88 -21.38
N PRO A 321 16.35 -7.76 -22.16
CA PRO A 321 17.55 -8.46 -21.73
C PRO A 321 18.70 -7.45 -21.53
N GLU A 322 19.31 -7.46 -20.34
CA GLU A 322 20.40 -6.54 -20.00
C GLU A 322 21.78 -7.21 -20.17
N SER A 323 21.85 -8.54 -20.14
CA SER A 323 23.08 -9.33 -20.27
C SER A 323 23.15 -10.15 -21.57
N GLU A 324 24.35 -10.36 -22.11
CA GLU A 324 24.60 -11.22 -23.28
C GLU A 324 24.12 -12.67 -23.07
N GLU A 325 24.17 -13.18 -21.83
CA GLU A 325 23.67 -14.52 -21.48
C GLU A 325 22.13 -14.59 -21.50
N GLU A 326 21.46 -13.52 -21.10
CA GLU A 326 20.00 -13.42 -21.15
C GLU A 326 19.50 -13.30 -22.60
N LEU A 327 20.28 -12.63 -23.45
CA LEU A 327 19.99 -12.49 -24.87
C LEU A 327 20.12 -13.84 -25.63
N GLN A 328 21.09 -14.67 -25.25
CA GLN A 328 21.21 -16.05 -25.76
C GLN A 328 20.09 -16.97 -25.25
N ALA A 329 19.65 -16.81 -23.99
CA ALA A 329 18.52 -17.56 -23.45
C ALA A 329 17.20 -17.18 -24.14
N LEU A 330 17.00 -15.89 -24.46
CA LEU A 330 15.86 -15.40 -25.23
C LEU A 330 15.86 -15.96 -26.66
N MET A 331 17.04 -16.02 -27.29
CA MET A 331 17.21 -16.59 -28.64
C MET A 331 16.98 -18.11 -28.68
N GLN A 332 17.42 -18.85 -27.65
CA GLN A 332 17.11 -20.28 -27.49
C GLN A 332 15.63 -20.53 -27.21
N ALA A 333 14.98 -19.68 -26.42
CA ALA A 333 13.56 -19.82 -26.11
C ALA A 333 12.65 -19.41 -27.27
N GLN A 334 13.02 -18.38 -28.04
CA GLN A 334 12.36 -18.08 -29.32
C GLN A 334 12.50 -19.22 -30.33
N GLN A 335 13.62 -19.97 -30.31
CA GLN A 335 13.75 -21.19 -31.10
C GLN A 335 12.86 -22.36 -30.60
N GLN A 336 12.54 -22.41 -29.30
CA GLN A 336 11.62 -23.40 -28.74
C GLN A 336 10.13 -23.04 -28.88
N GLN A 337 9.80 -21.75 -29.08
CA GLN A 337 8.43 -21.30 -29.42
C GLN A 337 7.93 -21.78 -30.80
N GLY A 338 8.76 -22.49 -31.57
CA GLY A 338 8.33 -23.23 -32.75
C GLY A 338 7.55 -24.53 -32.46
N GLN A 339 7.39 -24.93 -31.19
CA GLN A 339 6.50 -26.02 -30.79
C GLN A 339 5.22 -25.46 -30.14
N PRO A 340 4.02 -25.75 -30.68
CA PRO A 340 2.78 -25.29 -30.07
C PRO A 340 2.61 -25.90 -28.67
N ASP A 341 2.39 -25.04 -27.68
CA ASP A 341 2.18 -25.40 -26.28
C ASP A 341 1.10 -26.48 -26.13
N ALA A 342 1.48 -27.64 -25.58
CA ALA A 342 0.58 -28.75 -25.30
C ALA A 342 -0.60 -28.34 -24.39
N ALA A 343 -0.42 -27.31 -23.55
CA ALA A 343 -1.48 -26.75 -22.70
C ALA A 343 -2.53 -25.98 -23.51
N MET A 344 -2.14 -25.25 -24.56
CA MET A 344 -3.09 -24.56 -25.44
C MET A 344 -3.86 -25.58 -26.30
N ILE A 345 -3.21 -26.67 -26.73
CA ILE A 345 -3.86 -27.78 -27.45
C ILE A 345 -4.88 -28.50 -26.55
N GLN A 346 -4.60 -28.68 -25.26
CA GLN A 346 -5.58 -29.23 -24.31
C GLN A 346 -6.78 -28.31 -24.09
N ALA A 347 -6.56 -27.01 -23.92
CA ALA A 347 -7.65 -26.03 -23.80
C ALA A 347 -8.48 -25.94 -25.10
N GLN A 348 -7.81 -25.98 -26.26
CA GLN A 348 -8.46 -26.06 -27.56
C GLN A 348 -9.17 -27.39 -27.76
N GLY A 349 -8.71 -28.48 -27.14
CA GLY A 349 -9.37 -29.78 -27.10
C GLY A 349 -10.71 -29.77 -26.37
N VAL A 350 -10.82 -29.04 -25.25
CA VAL A 350 -12.10 -28.84 -24.54
C VAL A 350 -13.06 -27.98 -25.38
N LEU A 351 -12.55 -26.94 -26.04
CA LEU A 351 -13.33 -26.14 -26.99
C LEU A 351 -13.78 -26.95 -28.20
N LEU A 352 -12.92 -27.84 -28.72
CA LEU A 352 -13.25 -28.73 -29.83
C LEU A 352 -14.29 -29.77 -29.43
N GLN A 353 -14.27 -30.27 -28.19
CA GLN A 353 -15.32 -31.14 -27.67
C GLN A 353 -16.68 -30.43 -27.66
N GLY A 354 -16.72 -29.17 -27.18
CA GLY A 354 -17.93 -28.35 -27.24
C GLY A 354 -18.41 -28.08 -28.68
N GLN A 355 -17.49 -27.87 -29.63
CA GLN A 355 -17.84 -27.73 -31.05
C GLN A 355 -18.28 -29.06 -31.69
N ALA A 356 -17.70 -30.18 -31.29
CA ALA A 356 -18.06 -31.51 -31.80
C ALA A 356 -19.51 -31.88 -31.42
N ASP A 357 -19.95 -31.50 -30.22
CA ASP A 357 -21.34 -31.71 -29.79
C ASP A 357 -22.33 -30.81 -30.56
N LEU A 358 -21.94 -29.56 -30.87
CA LEU A 358 -22.72 -28.69 -31.76
C LEU A 358 -22.81 -29.26 -33.18
N GLN A 359 -21.72 -29.82 -33.71
CA GLN A 359 -21.69 -30.41 -35.04
C GLN A 359 -22.49 -31.73 -35.12
N ARG A 360 -22.48 -32.55 -34.05
CA ARG A 360 -23.37 -33.72 -33.93
C ARG A 360 -24.84 -33.29 -33.94
N ALA A 361 -25.20 -32.27 -33.18
CA ALA A 361 -26.56 -31.74 -33.16
C ALA A 361 -27.01 -31.22 -34.55
N GLN A 362 -26.12 -30.56 -35.30
CA GLN A 362 -26.40 -30.15 -36.69
C GLN A 362 -26.56 -31.34 -37.64
N ASN A 363 -25.72 -32.36 -37.53
CA ASN A 363 -25.81 -33.56 -38.35
C ASN A 363 -27.10 -34.34 -38.08
N ASP A 364 -27.55 -34.40 -36.83
CA ASP A 364 -28.82 -35.04 -36.47
C ASP A 364 -30.02 -34.24 -37.02
N GLN A 365 -29.98 -32.90 -36.97
CA GLN A 365 -31.00 -32.06 -37.61
C GLN A 365 -31.05 -32.26 -39.13
N ALA A 366 -29.89 -32.35 -39.79
CA ALA A 366 -29.82 -32.61 -41.23
C ALA A 366 -30.38 -34.00 -41.59
N LYS A 367 -30.09 -35.04 -40.79
CA LYS A 367 -30.69 -36.37 -40.97
C LYS A 367 -32.21 -36.36 -40.84
N ILE A 368 -32.74 -35.68 -39.82
CA ILE A 368 -34.20 -35.55 -39.61
C ILE A 368 -34.84 -34.85 -40.81
N GLN A 369 -34.23 -33.80 -41.37
CA GLN A 369 -34.74 -33.14 -42.57
C GLN A 369 -34.72 -34.04 -43.81
N VAL A 370 -33.65 -34.83 -44.00
CA VAL A 370 -33.55 -35.79 -45.11
C VAL A 370 -34.61 -36.89 -44.98
N GLU A 371 -34.85 -37.41 -43.77
CA GLU A 371 -35.89 -38.40 -43.51
C GLU A 371 -37.30 -37.84 -43.74
N ALA A 372 -37.56 -36.60 -43.29
CA ALA A 372 -38.83 -35.90 -43.55
C ALA A 372 -39.05 -35.67 -45.05
N PHE A 373 -38.01 -35.29 -45.80
CA PHE A 373 -38.10 -35.10 -47.25
C PHE A 373 -38.37 -36.42 -47.96
N LYS A 374 -37.72 -37.51 -47.53
CA LYS A 374 -37.94 -38.86 -48.07
C LYS A 374 -39.40 -39.32 -47.83
N ALA A 375 -39.92 -39.13 -46.62
CA ALA A 375 -41.31 -39.44 -46.28
C ALA A 375 -42.30 -38.63 -47.15
N GLN A 376 -42.01 -37.35 -47.42
CA GLN A 376 -42.82 -36.52 -48.31
C GLN A 376 -42.79 -37.01 -49.76
N THR A 377 -41.63 -37.41 -50.29
CA THR A 377 -41.55 -38.00 -51.63
C THR A 377 -42.28 -39.34 -51.74
N ASP A 378 -42.20 -40.20 -50.72
CA ASP A 378 -42.94 -41.47 -50.70
C ASP A 378 -44.46 -41.23 -50.64
N ALA A 379 -44.91 -40.19 -49.93
CA ALA A 379 -46.31 -39.77 -49.93
C ALA A 379 -46.78 -39.26 -51.32
N GLN A 380 -45.93 -38.54 -52.07
CA GLN A 380 -46.25 -38.11 -53.42
C GLN A 380 -46.28 -39.26 -54.43
N VAL A 381 -45.34 -40.19 -54.36
CA VAL A 381 -45.32 -41.39 -55.23
C VAL A 381 -46.55 -42.26 -54.98
N SER A 382 -46.93 -42.46 -53.71
CA SER A 382 -48.14 -43.21 -53.39
C SER A 382 -49.42 -42.50 -53.86
N ALA A 383 -49.51 -41.17 -53.73
CA ALA A 383 -50.61 -40.38 -54.29
C ALA A 383 -50.69 -40.48 -55.82
N ALA A 384 -49.55 -40.41 -56.53
CA ALA A 384 -49.50 -40.57 -57.97
C ALA A 384 -49.96 -41.97 -58.41
N ARG A 385 -49.57 -43.02 -57.67
CA ARG A 385 -50.02 -44.40 -57.92
C ARG A 385 -51.53 -44.58 -57.70
N VAL A 386 -52.14 -43.86 -56.76
CA VAL A 386 -53.59 -43.85 -56.56
C VAL A 386 -54.31 -43.22 -57.76
N VAL A 387 -53.77 -42.14 -58.34
CA VAL A 387 -54.32 -41.51 -59.55
C VAL A 387 -54.18 -42.43 -60.78
N GLU A 388 -53.06 -43.14 -60.92
CA GLU A 388 -52.86 -44.13 -62.01
C GLU A 388 -53.88 -45.29 -61.92
N ILE A 389 -54.15 -45.80 -60.72
CA ILE A 389 -55.16 -46.84 -60.48
C ILE A 389 -56.57 -46.32 -60.79
N LEU A 390 -56.87 -45.06 -60.45
CA LEU A 390 -58.16 -44.42 -60.79
C LEU A 390 -58.33 -44.19 -62.30
N ALA A 391 -57.27 -43.81 -63.01
CA ALA A 391 -57.31 -43.55 -64.45
C ALA A 391 -57.40 -44.85 -65.29
N SER A 392 -56.91 -45.97 -64.77
CA SER A 392 -56.98 -47.28 -65.44
C SER A 392 -58.30 -48.05 -65.19
N ALA A 393 -59.24 -47.49 -64.41
CA ALA A 393 -60.45 -48.16 -63.94
C ALA A 393 -61.74 -47.89 -64.77
N ASP A 394 -61.68 -47.15 -65.88
CA ASP A 394 -62.82 -46.98 -66.80
C ASP A 394 -62.66 -47.94 -68.01
N SER A 395 -63.35 -49.08 -68.09
CA SER A 395 -64.77 -49.06 -68.44
C SER A 395 -65.61 -50.30 -68.06
N THR A 396 -65.17 -51.25 -67.23
CA THR A 396 -66.02 -52.40 -66.88
C THR A 396 -65.60 -53.11 -65.59
N LYS A 397 -66.20 -52.75 -64.44
CA LYS A 397 -66.64 -53.60 -63.30
C LYS A 397 -66.77 -52.79 -62.00
N LYS A 398 -67.98 -52.69 -61.45
CA LYS A 398 -68.32 -51.99 -60.20
C LYS A 398 -67.51 -52.43 -58.96
N GLN A 399 -66.84 -53.58 -59.00
CA GLN A 399 -66.00 -54.06 -57.89
C GLN A 399 -64.69 -53.26 -57.77
N ASP A 400 -64.14 -52.78 -58.88
CA ASP A 400 -62.87 -52.03 -58.87
C ASP A 400 -63.05 -50.62 -58.30
N VAL A 401 -64.24 -50.02 -58.49
CA VAL A 401 -64.60 -48.74 -57.86
C VAL A 401 -64.73 -48.87 -56.34
N ILE A 402 -65.30 -49.96 -55.84
CA ILE A 402 -65.40 -50.20 -54.39
C ILE A 402 -64.02 -50.48 -53.77
N ALA A 403 -63.16 -51.21 -54.49
CA ALA A 403 -61.78 -51.43 -54.08
C ALA A 403 -60.99 -50.11 -54.07
N ALA A 404 -61.14 -49.26 -55.10
CA ALA A 404 -60.53 -47.94 -55.16
C ALA A 404 -61.04 -47.02 -54.05
N LEU A 405 -62.34 -47.03 -53.73
CA LEU A 405 -62.90 -46.26 -52.61
C LEU A 405 -62.39 -46.74 -51.24
N LYS A 406 -62.23 -48.05 -51.04
CA LYS A 406 -61.60 -48.58 -49.81
C LYS A 406 -60.13 -48.19 -49.72
N LEU A 407 -59.39 -48.29 -50.82
CA LEU A 407 -57.98 -47.91 -50.87
C LEU A 407 -57.81 -46.39 -50.66
N LEU A 408 -58.72 -45.57 -51.17
CA LEU A 408 -58.78 -44.13 -50.93
C LEU A 408 -59.10 -43.81 -49.46
N GLY A 409 -60.02 -44.57 -48.85
CA GLY A 409 -60.33 -44.47 -47.42
C GLY A 409 -59.13 -44.84 -46.55
N ASP A 410 -58.46 -45.96 -46.86
CA ASP A 410 -57.23 -46.40 -46.19
C ASP A 410 -56.06 -45.44 -46.42
N PHE A 411 -56.01 -44.79 -47.59
CA PHE A 411 -55.02 -43.76 -47.89
C PHE A 411 -55.29 -42.48 -47.09
N GLN A 412 -56.55 -42.03 -47.01
CA GLN A 412 -56.92 -40.86 -46.19
C GLN A 412 -56.66 -41.08 -44.70
N THR A 413 -56.95 -42.26 -44.16
CA THR A 413 -56.62 -42.58 -42.76
C THR A 413 -55.11 -42.63 -42.53
N LYS A 414 -54.34 -43.28 -43.42
CA LYS A 414 -52.87 -43.27 -43.33
C LYS A 414 -52.27 -41.87 -43.46
N GLN A 415 -52.80 -41.03 -44.34
CA GLN A 415 -52.33 -39.66 -44.49
C GLN A 415 -52.66 -38.81 -43.24
N GLY A 416 -53.83 -39.04 -42.64
CA GLY A 416 -54.21 -38.45 -41.35
C GLY A 416 -53.32 -38.92 -40.19
N ASP A 417 -52.99 -40.20 -40.13
CA ASP A 417 -52.12 -40.78 -39.10
C ASP A 417 -50.66 -40.31 -39.27
N SER A 418 -50.16 -40.23 -40.50
CA SER A 418 -48.83 -39.65 -40.78
C SER A 418 -48.75 -38.17 -40.42
N ALA A 419 -49.77 -37.37 -40.75
CA ALA A 419 -49.81 -35.96 -40.35
C ALA A 419 -49.87 -35.78 -38.82
N ARG A 420 -50.57 -36.68 -38.11
CA ARG A 420 -50.58 -36.71 -36.64
C ARG A 420 -49.23 -37.12 -36.06
N ALA A 421 -48.57 -38.12 -36.64
CA ALA A 421 -47.25 -38.56 -36.22
C ALA A 421 -46.19 -37.46 -36.43
N ASP A 422 -46.25 -36.73 -37.56
CA ASP A 422 -45.36 -35.60 -37.82
C ASP A 422 -45.62 -34.45 -36.83
N ALA A 423 -46.88 -34.14 -36.52
CA ALA A 423 -47.22 -33.14 -35.51
C ALA A 423 -46.72 -33.56 -34.11
N GLU A 424 -46.84 -34.84 -33.75
CA GLU A 424 -46.36 -35.37 -32.47
C GLU A 424 -44.82 -35.36 -32.38
N LEU A 425 -44.12 -35.65 -33.48
CA LEU A 425 -42.66 -35.58 -33.57
C LEU A 425 -42.15 -34.14 -33.45
N VAL A 426 -42.82 -33.17 -34.08
CA VAL A 426 -42.49 -31.74 -33.95
C VAL A 426 -42.71 -31.27 -32.51
N LEU A 427 -43.81 -31.66 -31.86
CA LEU A 427 -44.08 -31.36 -30.45
C LEU A 427 -43.00 -31.96 -29.54
N LYS A 428 -42.67 -33.25 -29.69
CA LYS A 428 -41.59 -33.89 -28.92
C LYS A 428 -40.23 -33.25 -29.15
N GLY A 429 -39.93 -32.82 -30.39
CA GLY A 429 -38.69 -32.10 -30.70
C GLY A 429 -38.63 -30.72 -30.02
N GLN A 430 -39.74 -29.98 -30.00
CA GLN A 430 -39.82 -28.69 -29.30
C GLN A 430 -39.70 -28.86 -27.78
N ASP A 431 -40.35 -29.87 -27.20
CA ASP A 431 -40.25 -30.17 -25.77
C ASP A 431 -38.82 -30.55 -25.36
N GLN A 432 -38.11 -31.34 -26.16
CA GLN A 432 -36.71 -31.69 -25.90
C GLN A 432 -35.76 -30.48 -26.00
N ILE A 433 -35.99 -29.56 -26.95
CA ILE A 433 -35.21 -28.32 -27.06
C ILE A 433 -35.48 -27.42 -25.85
N HIS A 434 -36.74 -27.33 -25.41
CA HIS A 434 -37.11 -26.56 -24.24
C HIS A 434 -36.51 -27.15 -22.96
N SER A 435 -36.53 -28.48 -22.78
CA SER A 435 -35.93 -29.14 -21.63
C SER A 435 -34.41 -28.91 -21.58
N ARG A 436 -33.70 -29.08 -22.70
CA ARG A 436 -32.25 -28.82 -22.76
C ARG A 436 -31.90 -27.36 -22.49
N ARG A 437 -32.70 -26.41 -22.97
CA ARG A 437 -32.50 -24.99 -22.65
C ARG A 437 -32.71 -24.72 -21.16
N MET A 438 -33.78 -25.29 -20.56
CA MET A 438 -34.06 -25.18 -19.14
C MET A 438 -32.93 -25.75 -18.28
N ASP A 439 -32.44 -26.96 -18.61
CA ASP A 439 -31.30 -27.58 -17.92
C ASP A 439 -30.04 -26.72 -17.99
N LEU A 440 -29.73 -26.17 -19.17
CA LEU A 440 -28.56 -25.31 -19.37
C LEU A 440 -28.71 -23.97 -18.63
N THR A 441 -29.90 -23.38 -18.60
CA THR A 441 -30.18 -22.19 -17.77
C THR A 441 -30.14 -22.48 -16.28
N ASN A 442 -30.56 -23.66 -15.83
CA ASN A 442 -30.48 -24.06 -14.43
C ASN A 442 -29.02 -24.26 -14.00
N LEU A 443 -28.20 -24.92 -14.82
CA LEU A 443 -26.75 -25.02 -14.62
C LEU A 443 -26.06 -23.65 -14.54
N LEU A 444 -26.41 -22.71 -15.44
CA LEU A 444 -25.87 -21.35 -15.42
C LEU A 444 -26.32 -20.55 -14.19
N ARG A 445 -27.56 -20.74 -13.71
CA ARG A 445 -28.04 -20.12 -12.45
C ARG A 445 -27.36 -20.71 -11.23
N GLN A 446 -27.10 -22.01 -11.23
CA GLN A 446 -26.41 -22.70 -10.14
C GLN A 446 -24.93 -22.27 -10.05
N ALA A 447 -24.29 -21.93 -11.18
CA ALA A 447 -22.93 -21.37 -11.22
C ALA A 447 -22.84 -19.90 -10.76
N ASN A 448 -23.93 -19.13 -10.85
CA ASN A 448 -23.96 -17.68 -10.53
C ASN A 448 -24.53 -17.36 -9.14
N GLN A 449 -24.74 -18.36 -8.27
CA GLN A 449 -25.08 -18.15 -6.86
C GLN A 449 -23.86 -18.38 -5.96
N PRO A 450 -23.40 -17.38 -5.19
CA PRO A 450 -22.29 -17.56 -4.26
C PRO A 450 -22.73 -18.40 -3.06
N SER A 451 -22.44 -19.71 -3.07
CA SER A 451 -22.60 -20.59 -1.90
C SER A 451 -21.44 -20.37 -0.93
N GLY A 452 -21.45 -19.25 -0.22
CA GLY A 452 -20.61 -18.97 0.93
C GLY A 452 -21.45 -18.97 2.20
N GLY A 453 -21.40 -20.05 2.97
CA GLY A 453 -21.90 -20.10 4.35
C GLY A 453 -22.77 -21.31 4.67
N ALA A 454 -22.13 -22.34 5.23
CA ALA A 454 -22.69 -23.54 5.86
C ALA A 454 -23.09 -24.73 4.94
N ALA A 455 -22.29 -25.80 5.08
CA ALA A 455 -22.45 -27.18 4.61
C ALA A 455 -22.28 -27.45 3.10
N GLU A 456 -21.27 -28.28 2.79
CA GLU A 456 -21.04 -28.95 1.51
C GLU A 456 -22.34 -29.56 0.96
N ILE A 457 -22.75 -29.12 -0.23
CA ILE A 457 -23.69 -29.86 -1.07
C ILE A 457 -22.86 -30.44 -2.22
N PRO A 458 -22.61 -31.75 -2.26
CA PRO A 458 -21.98 -32.36 -3.44
C PRO A 458 -22.91 -32.19 -4.64
N GLN A 459 -22.38 -31.67 -5.74
CA GLN A 459 -23.08 -31.56 -7.03
C GLN A 459 -23.33 -32.94 -7.65
#